data_AF-A0A6P6FQL5-F1
#
_entry.id   AF-A0A6P6FQL5-F1
#
_cell.length_a   1.000
_cell.length_b   1.000
_cell.length_c   1.000
_cell.angle_alpha   90.00
_cell.angle_beta   90.00
_cell.angle_gamma   90.00
#
_symmetry.space_group_name_H-M   'P 1'
#
loop_
_entity.id
_entity.type
_entity.pdbx_description
1 polymer ?
#
loop_
_entity_poly.entity_id
_entity_poly.type
_entity_poly.pdbx_seq_one_letter_code
_entity_poly.pdbx_strand_id
1 'polypeptide(L)'
;MKETATSCTVVGALIVTIMFAATFTVPGGNYERTAYPKFLDGKTFMLFIISDAISLFSSTTSVLMFLGILTSTYAEDDFLKSLAKKLMIGLGKLFLSIAAMMISFCAAVSMMLDDKKSWVAFLIISLGTIPVTLFVLMQFPLLIEIYLSTYGPNILNRKPSS
;
A
#
# COMPACT_ATOMS: atom_id res chain seq x y z
N MET A 1 -11.55 4.07 15.74
CA MET A 1 -11.23 4.69 14.43
C MET A 1 -10.05 5.64 14.48
N LYS A 2 -9.98 6.59 15.44
CA LYS A 2 -8.86 7.55 15.54
C LYS A 2 -7.50 6.86 15.72
N GLU A 3 -7.42 5.84 16.57
CA GLU A 3 -6.22 5.02 16.80
C GLU A 3 -5.81 4.22 15.54
N THR A 4 -6.77 3.65 14.83
CA THR A 4 -6.52 2.97 13.54
C THR A 4 -5.96 3.95 12.51
N ALA A 5 -6.52 5.16 12.42
CA ALA A 5 -6.05 6.20 11.52
C ALA A 5 -4.62 6.66 11.89
N THR A 6 -4.28 6.80 13.18
CA THR A 6 -2.90 7.12 13.59
C THR A 6 -1.92 6.02 13.18
N SER A 7 -2.23 4.75 13.45
CA SER A 7 -1.35 3.64 13.10
C SER A 7 -1.16 3.53 11.59
N CYS A 8 -2.22 3.66 10.79
CA CYS A 8 -2.11 3.65 9.34
C CYS A 8 -1.38 4.89 8.78
N THR A 9 -1.49 6.05 9.44
CA THR A 9 -0.72 7.25 9.07
C THR A 9 0.78 7.00 9.28
N VAL A 10 1.16 6.40 10.41
CA VAL A 10 2.56 6.05 10.71
C VAL A 10 3.09 5.04 9.69
N VAL A 11 2.35 3.97 9.41
CA VAL A 11 2.73 2.98 8.39
C VAL A 11 2.87 3.63 7.01
N GLY A 12 1.94 4.49 6.62
CA GLY A 12 2.01 5.21 5.34
C GLY A 12 3.24 6.12 5.25
N ALA A 13 3.53 6.90 6.30
CA ALA A 13 4.71 7.76 6.37
C ALA A 13 6.03 6.97 6.32
N LEU A 14 6.06 5.79 6.96
CA LEU A 14 7.19 4.86 6.89
C LEU A 14 7.43 4.40 5.45
N ILE A 15 6.39 3.97 4.74
CA ILE A 15 6.49 3.55 3.34
C ILE A 15 7.01 4.71 2.48
N VAL A 16 6.50 5.94 2.66
CA VAL A 16 7.00 7.11 1.93
C VAL A 16 8.51 7.27 2.11
N THR A 17 8.98 7.16 3.34
CA THR A 17 10.40 7.34 3.67
C THR A 17 11.27 6.23 3.06
N ILE A 18 10.84 4.97 3.18
CA ILE A 18 11.58 3.81 2.67
C ILE A 18 11.69 3.85 1.14
N MET A 19 10.57 4.10 0.44
CA MET A 19 10.54 4.12 -1.02
C MET A 19 11.31 5.32 -1.58
N PHE A 20 11.20 6.48 -0.94
CA PHE A 20 12.00 7.65 -1.32
C PHE A 20 13.50 7.36 -1.20
N ALA A 21 13.93 6.72 -0.11
CA ALA A 21 15.32 6.28 0.04
C ALA A 21 15.71 5.19 -0.98
N ALA A 22 14.81 4.24 -1.28
CA ALA A 22 15.04 3.17 -2.24
C ALA A 22 15.36 3.72 -3.64
N THR A 23 14.63 4.75 -4.09
CA THR A 23 14.87 5.40 -5.39
C THR A 23 16.30 5.92 -5.55
N PHE A 24 16.94 6.42 -4.48
CA PHE A 24 18.31 6.94 -4.55
C PHE A 24 19.40 5.93 -4.19
N THR A 25 19.04 4.82 -3.54
CA THR A 25 20.00 3.80 -3.07
C THR A 25 20.15 2.64 -4.06
N VAL A 26 19.16 2.41 -4.93
CA VAL A 26 19.28 1.42 -6.01
C VAL A 26 20.30 1.92 -7.04
N PRO A 27 21.31 1.11 -7.40
CA PRO A 27 22.34 1.52 -8.34
C PRO A 27 21.74 1.82 -9.72
N GLY A 28 21.66 3.11 -10.07
CA GLY A 28 21.34 3.60 -11.40
C GLY A 28 22.62 3.70 -12.23
N GLY A 29 22.82 2.77 -13.17
CA GLY A 29 24.03 2.72 -13.99
C GLY A 29 24.26 3.99 -14.80
N ASN A 30 25.47 4.56 -14.71
CA ASN A 30 25.93 5.63 -15.60
C ASN A 30 26.30 5.06 -16.98
N TYR A 31 25.78 5.69 -18.04
CA TYR A 31 25.98 5.32 -19.44
C TYR A 31 27.30 5.88 -20.03
N GLU A 32 28.43 5.60 -19.40
CA GLU A 32 29.71 6.10 -19.91
C GLU A 32 30.74 4.98 -19.93
N ARG A 33 31.00 4.52 -21.16
CA ARG A 33 32.07 3.61 -21.61
C ARG A 33 31.88 2.10 -21.40
N THR A 34 32.19 1.42 -22.51
CA THR A 34 32.57 0.01 -22.65
C THR A 34 31.47 -1.04 -22.69
N ALA A 35 31.66 -1.97 -23.63
CA ALA A 35 30.69 -2.91 -24.18
C ALA A 35 30.07 -3.82 -23.11
N TYR A 36 28.74 -3.72 -22.97
CA TYR A 36 27.82 -4.59 -22.24
C TYR A 36 28.12 -4.87 -20.76
N PRO A 37 27.59 -4.04 -19.83
CA PRO A 37 27.24 -4.53 -18.51
C PRO A 37 25.93 -5.33 -18.60
N LYS A 38 25.95 -6.53 -18.03
CA LYS A 38 24.87 -7.52 -18.10
C LYS A 38 23.71 -7.13 -17.18
N PHE A 39 22.93 -6.12 -17.58
CA PHE A 39 21.64 -5.80 -16.97
C PHE A 39 20.52 -6.46 -17.77
N LEU A 40 19.96 -7.57 -17.28
CA LEU A 40 18.54 -7.84 -17.53
C LEU A 40 17.78 -6.77 -16.77
N ASP A 41 17.04 -5.81 -17.28
CA ASP A 41 16.60 -5.37 -18.59
C ASP A 41 16.23 -3.89 -18.27
N GLY A 42 16.41 -2.91 -19.17
CA GLY A 42 15.99 -1.52 -18.86
C GLY A 42 14.53 -1.43 -18.39
N LYS A 43 13.73 -2.43 -18.76
CA LYS A 43 12.36 -2.68 -18.31
C LYS A 43 12.23 -2.96 -16.81
N THR A 44 13.11 -3.73 -16.18
CA THR A 44 13.04 -4.05 -14.73
C THR A 44 13.34 -2.80 -13.90
N PHE A 45 14.32 -1.99 -14.32
CA PHE A 45 14.60 -0.71 -13.71
C PHE A 45 13.44 0.29 -13.89
N MET A 46 12.87 0.36 -15.09
CA MET A 46 11.68 1.19 -15.34
C MET A 46 10.49 0.72 -14.50
N LEU A 47 10.31 -0.58 -14.32
CA LEU A 47 9.28 -1.17 -13.47
C LEU A 47 9.52 -0.84 -11.98
N PHE A 48 10.78 -0.86 -11.52
CA PHE A 48 11.15 -0.39 -10.18
C PHE A 48 10.74 1.07 -9.98
N ILE A 49 11.15 1.97 -10.86
CA ILE A 49 10.85 3.41 -10.74
C ILE A 49 9.35 3.70 -10.79
N ILE A 50 8.61 3.07 -11.71
CA ILE A 50 7.16 3.25 -11.83
C ILE A 50 6.45 2.73 -10.56
N SER A 51 6.82 1.54 -10.11
CA SER A 51 6.21 0.94 -8.92
C SER A 51 6.55 1.73 -7.65
N ASP A 52 7.76 2.23 -7.52
CA ASP A 52 8.19 3.10 -6.43
C ASP A 52 7.36 4.39 -6.38
N ALA A 53 7.21 5.07 -7.52
CA ALA A 53 6.38 6.27 -7.63
C ALA A 53 4.91 6.01 -7.27
N ILE A 54 4.32 4.90 -7.76
CA ILE A 54 2.95 4.50 -7.41
C ILE A 54 2.83 4.29 -5.89
N SER A 55 3.82 3.63 -5.27
CA SER A 55 3.86 3.42 -3.82
C SER A 55 3.89 4.76 -3.07
N LEU A 56 4.80 5.66 -3.45
CA LEU A 56 4.96 6.98 -2.84
C LEU A 56 3.69 7.84 -2.91
N PHE A 57 3.13 8.02 -4.11
CA PHE A 57 1.94 8.85 -4.30
C PHE A 57 0.72 8.25 -3.63
N SER A 58 0.54 6.92 -3.72
CA SER A 58 -0.57 6.24 -3.07
C SER A 58 -0.47 6.30 -1.55
N SER A 59 0.74 6.11 -0.99
CA SER A 59 0.98 6.22 0.45
C SER A 59 0.74 7.64 0.96
N THR A 60 1.26 8.65 0.26
CA THR A 60 1.07 10.06 0.62
C THR A 60 -0.41 10.44 0.60
N THR A 61 -1.16 9.98 -0.41
CA THR A 61 -2.61 10.19 -0.48
C THR A 61 -3.33 9.53 0.70
N SER A 62 -2.92 8.31 1.07
CA SER A 62 -3.48 7.61 2.24
C SER A 62 -3.20 8.34 3.55
N VAL A 63 -1.97 8.82 3.75
CA VAL A 63 -1.56 9.61 4.91
C VAL A 63 -2.39 10.87 5.04
N LEU A 64 -2.61 11.60 3.94
CA LEU A 64 -3.45 12.80 3.93
C LEU A 64 -4.91 12.48 4.28
N MET A 65 -5.46 11.35 3.81
CA MET A 65 -6.82 10.95 4.17
C MET A 65 -6.95 10.60 5.65
N PHE A 66 -5.99 9.86 6.22
CA PHE A 66 -6.01 9.53 7.65
C PHE A 66 -5.74 10.75 8.53
N LEU A 67 -4.84 11.65 8.10
CA LEU A 67 -4.62 12.92 8.80
C LEU A 67 -5.88 13.80 8.76
N GLY A 68 -6.58 13.85 7.62
CA GLY A 68 -7.88 14.53 7.52
C GLY A 68 -8.94 13.96 8.46
N ILE A 69 -8.90 12.66 8.75
CA ILE A 69 -9.75 12.02 9.77
C ILE A 69 -9.32 12.43 11.20
N LEU A 70 -8.02 12.56 11.45
CA LEU A 70 -7.46 12.93 12.75
C LEU A 70 -7.70 14.41 13.11
N THR A 71 -7.68 15.29 12.10
CA THR A 71 -7.85 16.74 12.25
C THR A 71 -9.31 17.19 12.28
N SER A 72 -10.25 16.37 11.79
CA SER A 72 -11.68 16.71 11.80
C SER A 72 -12.22 16.73 13.25
N THR A 73 -12.63 17.91 13.72
CA THR A 73 -13.38 18.08 14.97
C THR A 73 -14.83 17.60 14.79
N TYR A 74 -15.32 16.84 15.78
CA TYR A 74 -16.45 15.93 15.70
C TYR A 74 -17.81 16.65 15.87
N ALA A 75 -18.66 16.66 14.84
CA ALA A 75 -20.10 16.94 14.96
C ALA A 75 -20.87 16.32 13.76
N GLU A 76 -22.06 15.79 14.05
CA GLU A 76 -23.13 15.31 13.15
C GLU A 76 -23.03 13.91 12.51
N ASP A 77 -24.11 13.14 12.64
CA ASP A 77 -24.28 11.73 12.25
C ASP A 77 -24.13 11.44 10.74
N ASP A 78 -24.37 12.42 9.86
CA ASP A 78 -24.08 12.29 8.42
C ASP A 78 -22.57 12.30 8.11
N PHE A 79 -21.77 12.77 9.06
CA PHE A 79 -20.31 12.81 8.92
C PHE A 79 -19.68 11.43 9.10
N LEU A 80 -20.28 10.51 9.88
CA LEU A 80 -19.79 9.14 10.04
C LEU A 80 -19.75 8.38 8.71
N LYS A 81 -20.75 8.61 7.85
CA LYS A 81 -20.80 8.04 6.50
C LYS A 81 -19.67 8.58 5.62
N SER A 82 -19.42 9.88 5.67
CA SER A 82 -18.32 10.52 4.94
C SER A 82 -16.94 10.09 5.47
N LEU A 83 -16.83 9.91 6.79
CA LEU A 83 -15.63 9.48 7.50
C LEU A 83 -15.28 8.04 7.16
N ALA A 84 -16.25 7.12 7.22
CA ALA A 84 -16.10 5.74 6.82
C ALA A 84 -15.66 5.62 5.35
N LYS A 85 -16.21 6.47 4.47
CA LYS A 85 -15.80 6.54 3.06
C LYS A 85 -14.35 7.00 2.91
N LYS A 86 -13.93 8.06 3.61
CA LYS A 86 -12.53 8.52 3.62
C LYS A 86 -11.58 7.45 4.17
N LEU A 87 -12.00 6.72 5.21
CA LEU A 87 -11.24 5.62 5.79
C LEU A 87 -11.06 4.47 4.78
N MET A 88 -12.13 4.06 4.08
CA MET A 88 -12.02 3.03 3.03
C MET A 88 -11.07 3.44 1.91
N ILE A 89 -11.18 4.69 1.42
CA ILE A 89 -10.30 5.15 0.33
C ILE A 89 -8.86 5.23 0.81
N GLY A 90 -8.62 5.71 2.04
CA GLY A 90 -7.29 5.71 2.67
C GLY A 90 -6.71 4.30 2.76
N LEU A 91 -7.44 3.36 3.35
CA LEU A 91 -7.00 1.95 3.47
C LEU A 91 -6.75 1.30 2.10
N GLY A 92 -7.58 1.59 1.10
CA GLY A 92 -7.38 1.11 -0.27
C GLY A 92 -6.11 1.67 -0.92
N LYS A 93 -5.81 2.95 -0.70
CA LYS A 93 -4.55 3.58 -1.17
C LYS A 93 -3.33 3.06 -0.41
N LEU A 94 -3.43 2.80 0.89
CA LEU A 94 -2.37 2.16 1.67
C LEU A 94 -2.09 0.76 1.13
N PHE A 95 -3.12 -0.01 0.79
CA PHE A 95 -2.95 -1.35 0.22
C PHE A 95 -2.25 -1.32 -1.13
N LEU A 96 -2.70 -0.45 -2.04
CA LEU A 96 -2.04 -0.25 -3.32
C LEU A 96 -0.56 0.13 -3.15
N SER A 97 -0.26 0.94 -2.13
CA SER A 97 1.11 1.33 -1.79
C SER A 97 1.97 0.14 -1.36
N ILE A 98 1.46 -0.72 -0.47
CA ILE A 98 2.16 -1.92 0.01
C ILE A 98 2.40 -2.89 -1.15
N ALA A 99 1.40 -3.12 -2.00
CA ALA A 99 1.55 -3.98 -3.17
C ALA A 99 2.63 -3.44 -4.14
N ALA A 100 2.62 -2.14 -4.43
CA ALA A 100 3.62 -1.49 -5.27
C ALA A 100 5.02 -1.50 -4.63
N MET A 101 5.12 -1.37 -3.30
CA MET A 101 6.38 -1.54 -2.56
C MET A 101 6.93 -2.96 -2.72
N MET A 102 6.10 -3.98 -2.61
CA MET A 102 6.53 -5.38 -2.79
C MET A 102 7.00 -5.66 -4.21
N ILE A 103 6.33 -5.10 -5.22
CA ILE A 103 6.74 -5.20 -6.64
C ILE A 103 8.08 -4.49 -6.85
N SER A 104 8.26 -3.28 -6.30
CA SER A 104 9.53 -2.54 -6.34
C SER A 104 10.65 -3.34 -5.68
N PHE A 105 10.41 -3.92 -4.50
CA PHE A 105 11.39 -4.77 -3.83
C PHE A 105 11.77 -5.99 -4.66
N CYS A 106 10.80 -6.67 -5.28
CA CYS A 106 11.08 -7.79 -6.19
C CYS A 106 11.93 -7.34 -7.38
N ALA A 107 11.60 -6.19 -7.99
CA ALA A 107 12.36 -5.63 -9.11
C ALA A 107 13.80 -5.27 -8.70
N ALA A 108 13.99 -4.64 -7.55
CA ALA A 108 15.30 -4.30 -7.01
C ALA A 108 16.16 -5.55 -6.74
N VAL A 109 15.57 -6.58 -6.12
CA VAL A 109 16.24 -7.87 -5.91
C VAL A 109 16.61 -8.52 -7.24
N SER A 110 15.70 -8.51 -8.22
CA SER A 110 15.97 -9.04 -9.57
C SER A 110 17.09 -8.29 -10.28
N MET A 111 17.23 -6.97 -10.06
CA MET A 111 18.35 -6.20 -10.58
C MET A 111 19.68 -6.55 -9.89
N MET A 112 19.66 -6.91 -8.60
CA MET A 112 20.87 -7.25 -7.85
C MET A 112 21.32 -8.72 -8.05
N LEU A 113 20.44 -9.61 -8.51
CA LEU A 113 20.74 -11.02 -8.70
C LEU A 113 21.17 -11.34 -10.14
N ASP A 114 22.37 -11.91 -10.29
CA ASP A 114 22.80 -12.55 -11.53
C ASP A 114 21.90 -13.74 -11.92
N ASP A 115 21.72 -13.97 -13.23
CA ASP A 115 20.94 -15.05 -13.86
C ASP A 115 21.13 -16.45 -13.24
N LYS A 116 22.30 -16.71 -12.63
CA LYS A 116 22.64 -18.01 -12.03
C LYS A 116 21.94 -18.31 -10.70
N LYS A 117 21.20 -17.34 -10.11
CA LYS A 117 20.55 -17.47 -8.79
C LYS A 117 19.01 -17.43 -8.85
N SER A 118 18.41 -17.95 -9.93
CA SER A 118 16.95 -17.97 -10.15
C SER A 118 16.13 -18.58 -8.99
N TRP A 119 16.68 -19.55 -8.26
CA TRP A 119 16.05 -20.11 -7.05
C TRP A 119 15.76 -19.04 -6.00
N VAL A 120 16.67 -18.09 -5.80
CA VAL A 120 16.55 -17.05 -4.76
C VAL A 120 15.46 -16.05 -5.13
N ALA A 121 15.32 -15.71 -6.42
CA ALA A 121 14.21 -14.89 -6.90
C ALA A 121 12.84 -15.57 -6.64
N PHE A 122 12.73 -16.87 -6.89
CA PHE A 122 11.50 -17.62 -6.64
C PHE A 122 11.12 -17.64 -5.15
N LEU A 123 12.12 -17.82 -4.27
CA LEU A 123 11.94 -17.74 -2.81
C LEU A 123 11.43 -16.36 -2.38
N ILE A 124 12.00 -15.29 -2.94
CA ILE A 124 11.66 -13.91 -2.58
C ILE A 124 10.26 -13.53 -3.08
N ILE A 125 9.89 -13.96 -4.29
CA ILE A 125 8.53 -13.77 -4.83
C ILE A 125 7.51 -14.50 -3.95
N SER A 126 7.78 -15.77 -3.62
CA SER A 126 6.92 -16.57 -2.75
C SER A 126 6.73 -15.92 -1.37
N LEU A 127 7.82 -15.43 -0.78
CA LEU A 127 7.78 -14.75 0.52
C LEU A 127 7.01 -13.42 0.43
N GLY A 128 7.11 -12.71 -0.69
CA GLY A 128 6.40 -11.45 -0.92
C GLY A 128 4.90 -11.60 -1.12
N THR A 129 4.43 -12.74 -1.62
CA THR A 129 2.99 -13.04 -1.72
C THR A 129 2.32 -13.21 -0.36
N ILE A 130 3.06 -13.62 0.67
CA ILE A 130 2.51 -13.86 2.01
C ILE A 130 1.90 -12.57 2.60
N PRO A 131 2.63 -11.45 2.78
CA PRO A 131 2.05 -10.23 3.32
C PRO A 131 0.92 -9.67 2.45
N VAL A 132 1.00 -9.77 1.12
CA VAL A 132 -0.08 -9.31 0.23
C VAL A 132 -1.36 -10.12 0.46
N THR A 133 -1.25 -11.45 0.52
CA THR A 133 -2.40 -12.36 0.72
C THR A 133 -2.98 -12.20 2.11
N LEU A 134 -2.12 -12.10 3.14
CA LEU A 134 -2.53 -11.88 4.53
C LEU A 134 -3.27 -10.55 4.67
N PHE A 135 -2.76 -9.50 4.02
CA PHE A 135 -3.38 -8.18 4.07
C PHE A 135 -4.69 -8.13 3.29
N VAL A 136 -4.81 -8.79 2.13
CA VAL A 136 -6.10 -8.95 1.45
C VAL A 136 -7.07 -9.67 2.38
N LEU A 137 -6.69 -10.81 2.95
CA LEU A 137 -7.54 -11.61 3.83
C LEU A 137 -8.02 -10.83 5.07
N MET A 138 -7.19 -9.95 5.61
CA MET A 138 -7.47 -9.20 6.84
C MET A 138 -8.22 -7.87 6.55
N GLN A 139 -7.92 -7.20 5.43
CA GLN A 139 -8.54 -5.92 5.07
C GLN A 139 -9.92 -6.09 4.42
N PHE A 140 -10.14 -7.16 3.64
CA PHE A 140 -11.42 -7.44 3.00
C PHE A 140 -12.61 -7.56 3.97
N PRO A 141 -12.53 -8.36 5.05
CA PRO A 141 -13.63 -8.48 6.02
C PRO A 141 -13.87 -7.16 6.74
N LEU A 142 -12.81 -6.41 7.04
CA LEU A 142 -12.91 -5.08 7.67
C LEU A 142 -13.63 -4.08 6.77
N LEU A 143 -13.31 -4.06 5.46
CA LEU A 143 -13.98 -3.21 4.48
C LEU A 143 -15.45 -3.63 4.29
N ILE A 144 -15.73 -4.93 4.25
CA ILE A 144 -17.08 -5.49 4.16
C ILE A 144 -17.90 -5.12 5.41
N GLU A 145 -17.32 -5.24 6.60
CA GLU A 145 -17.99 -4.92 7.87
C GLU A 145 -18.31 -3.43 7.98
N ILE A 146 -17.36 -2.55 7.59
CA ILE A 146 -17.61 -1.10 7.56
C ILE A 146 -18.68 -0.76 6.50
N TYR A 147 -18.66 -1.42 5.34
CA TYR A 147 -19.68 -1.24 4.30
C TYR A 147 -21.06 -1.70 4.80
N LEU A 148 -21.16 -2.88 5.39
CA LEU A 148 -22.40 -3.42 5.97
C LEU A 148 -22.90 -2.60 7.17
N SER A 149 -22.03 -2.09 8.03
CA SER A 149 -22.45 -1.23 9.14
C SER A 149 -22.96 0.14 8.66
N THR A 150 -22.43 0.64 7.54
CA THR A 150 -22.77 1.98 7.02
C THR A 150 -23.91 1.98 5.99
N TYR A 151 -24.02 0.92 5.19
CA TYR A 151 -25.00 0.75 4.11
C TYR A 151 -25.88 -0.48 4.26
N GLY A 152 -25.62 -1.33 5.24
CA GLY A 152 -26.46 -2.49 5.51
C GLY A 152 -27.87 -2.06 5.93
N PRO A 153 -28.86 -2.93 5.69
CA PRO A 153 -30.23 -2.58 5.92
C PRO A 153 -30.45 -2.27 7.40
N ASN A 154 -31.26 -1.26 7.66
CA ASN A 154 -31.91 -1.00 8.94
C ASN A 154 -32.94 -2.13 9.22
N ILE A 155 -32.52 -3.40 9.21
CA ILE A 155 -33.39 -4.60 9.35
C ILE A 155 -33.64 -5.02 10.79
N LEU A 156 -33.18 -4.24 11.77
CA LEU A 156 -33.50 -4.45 13.17
C LEU A 156 -34.07 -3.18 13.79
N ASN A 157 -35.13 -2.65 13.17
CA ASN A 157 -36.10 -1.87 13.91
C ASN A 157 -37.37 -2.71 14.14
N ARG A 158 -37.81 -2.64 15.41
CA ARG A 158 -39.16 -2.93 15.92
C ARG A 158 -39.53 -4.39 16.21
N LYS A 159 -39.30 -4.81 17.46
CA LYS A 159 -40.39 -5.46 18.20
C LYS A 159 -41.08 -4.41 19.08
N PRO A 160 -42.42 -4.24 18.98
CA PRO A 160 -43.16 -3.32 19.81
C PRO A 160 -43.19 -3.83 21.26
N SER A 161 -43.09 -2.89 22.19
CA SER A 161 -43.55 -3.07 23.56
C SER A 161 -45.01 -3.56 23.54
N SER A 162 -45.26 -4.69 24.18
CA SER A 162 -46.56 -5.01 24.74
C SER A 162 -46.38 -5.67 26.09
#